data_AF-A0A3B0V799-F1
#
_entry.id   AF-A0A3B0V799-F1
#
_cell.length_a   1.000
_cell.length_b   1.000
_cell.length_c   1.000
_cell.angle_alpha   90.00
_cell.angle_beta   90.00
_cell.angle_gamma   90.00
#
_symmetry.space_group_name_H-M   'P 1'
#
loop_
_entity.id
_entity.type
_entity.pdbx_description
1 polymer ?
#
loop_
_entity_poly.entity_id
_entity_poly.type
_entity_poly.pdbx_seq_one_letter_code
_entity_poly.pdbx_strand_id
1 'polypeptide(L)'
;MSTFIDKNNYARATTRSGNVYTGVHIASTTHILDISAELSALVNAVHNSDLYVTEMETVQTKNTKLSPLVLKIIADHGARTGVPIHYILRDEYGKIHFETKDANHELGSYLQTNSILKSFENRFPSTAKILAKDVARDNLELILKKYAIDGISRNFPTYDGASGYGSAVRTKNGDIYFGGQYSASDQRLGVHSEMAVLTQAISDGATGFTHIALASSKFKDTPASPCGCCRQFISEASHETNSNPNILLFASNS
;
A
#
# COMPACT_ATOMS: atom_id res chain seq x y z
N MET A 1 -24.12 -7.84 0.03
CA MET A 1 -22.67 -8.14 0.14
C MET A 1 -21.95 -6.83 -0.05
N SER A 2 -21.05 -6.47 0.86
CA SER A 2 -20.31 -5.22 0.69
C SER A 2 -19.46 -5.25 -0.56
N THR A 3 -19.44 -4.14 -1.28
CA THR A 3 -18.56 -3.89 -2.42
C THR A 3 -17.15 -3.48 -2.00
N PHE A 4 -16.91 -3.26 -0.70
CA PHE A 4 -15.67 -2.65 -0.23
C PHE A 4 -14.42 -3.49 -0.45
N ILE A 5 -14.52 -4.83 -0.37
CA ILE A 5 -13.42 -5.73 -0.72
C ILE A 5 -13.88 -6.57 -1.88
N ASP A 6 -13.42 -6.25 -3.09
CA ASP A 6 -13.74 -7.03 -4.27
C ASP A 6 -12.72 -8.14 -4.47
N LYS A 7 -13.01 -9.28 -3.86
CA LYS A 7 -12.20 -10.51 -3.96
C LYS A 7 -12.16 -11.10 -5.37
N ASN A 8 -13.01 -10.61 -6.27
CA ASN A 8 -13.06 -11.08 -7.64
C ASN A 8 -12.17 -10.26 -8.59
N ASN A 9 -11.44 -9.28 -8.04
CA ASN A 9 -10.46 -8.45 -8.71
C ASN A 9 -9.19 -8.43 -7.84
N TYR A 10 -8.20 -9.22 -8.22
CA TYR A 10 -6.93 -9.33 -7.50
C TYR A 10 -5.74 -9.16 -8.44
N ALA A 11 -4.62 -8.72 -7.88
CA ALA A 11 -3.37 -8.56 -8.61
C ALA A 11 -2.23 -9.26 -7.89
N ARG A 12 -1.19 -9.62 -8.64
CA ARG A 12 0.04 -10.25 -8.17
C ARG A 12 1.21 -9.43 -8.67
N ALA A 13 2.01 -8.90 -7.76
CA ALA A 13 3.27 -8.25 -8.06
C ALA A 13 4.41 -9.21 -7.77
N THR A 14 5.14 -9.63 -8.80
CA THR A 14 6.36 -10.44 -8.67
C THR A 14 7.58 -9.53 -8.68
N THR A 15 8.47 -9.68 -7.70
CA THR A 15 9.67 -8.85 -7.56
C THR A 15 10.92 -9.57 -8.06
N ARG A 16 12.00 -8.81 -8.28
CA ARG A 16 13.32 -9.32 -8.66
C ARG A 16 13.88 -10.33 -7.64
N SER A 17 13.48 -10.23 -6.38
CA SER A 17 13.89 -11.17 -5.33
C SER A 17 13.12 -12.51 -5.38
N GLY A 18 12.13 -12.64 -6.28
CA GLY A 18 11.30 -13.83 -6.45
C GLY A 18 10.06 -13.88 -5.55
N ASN A 19 9.85 -12.86 -4.70
CA ASN A 19 8.66 -12.78 -3.87
C ASN A 19 7.44 -12.35 -4.68
N VAL A 20 6.26 -12.79 -4.22
CA VAL A 20 4.97 -12.43 -4.82
C VAL A 20 4.11 -11.75 -3.76
N TYR A 21 3.62 -10.56 -4.09
CA TYR A 21 2.71 -9.79 -3.25
C TYR A 21 1.34 -9.72 -3.91
N THR A 22 0.31 -10.18 -3.21
CA THR A 22 -1.06 -10.14 -3.69
C THR A 22 -1.75 -8.87 -3.24
N GLY A 23 -2.54 -8.25 -4.11
CA GLY A 23 -3.41 -7.12 -3.79
C GLY A 23 -4.85 -7.43 -4.16
N VAL A 24 -5.78 -6.74 -3.52
CA VAL A 24 -7.21 -6.81 -3.81
C VAL A 24 -7.75 -5.43 -4.11
N HIS A 25 -8.82 -5.34 -4.90
CA HIS A 25 -9.51 -4.09 -5.09
C HIS A 25 -10.29 -3.71 -3.82
N ILE A 26 -10.02 -2.51 -3.30
CA ILE A 26 -10.75 -1.92 -2.17
C ILE A 26 -11.62 -0.79 -2.70
N ALA A 27 -12.94 -1.02 -2.77
CA ALA A 27 -13.88 -0.04 -3.30
C ALA A 27 -14.40 0.85 -2.17
N SER A 28 -14.16 2.15 -2.25
CA SER A 28 -14.75 3.10 -1.33
C SER A 28 -16.23 3.32 -1.63
N THR A 29 -17.02 3.51 -0.59
CA THR A 29 -18.46 3.82 -0.74
C THR A 29 -18.71 5.15 -1.44
N THR A 30 -17.74 6.07 -1.42
CA THR A 30 -17.83 7.35 -2.15
C THR A 30 -17.13 7.33 -3.50
N HIS A 31 -16.52 6.22 -3.89
CA HIS A 31 -15.69 6.06 -5.10
C HIS A 31 -14.47 7.00 -5.21
N ILE A 32 -14.23 7.84 -4.19
CA ILE A 32 -13.13 8.81 -4.18
C ILE A 32 -11.83 8.16 -3.66
N LEU A 33 -11.96 7.10 -2.85
CA LEU A 33 -10.85 6.45 -2.16
C LEU A 33 -10.63 5.00 -2.65
N ASP A 34 -11.03 4.70 -3.88
CA ASP A 34 -10.84 3.37 -4.49
C ASP A 34 -9.34 3.06 -4.63
N ILE A 35 -8.94 1.89 -4.14
CA ILE A 35 -7.58 1.37 -4.27
C ILE A 35 -7.64 0.17 -5.19
N SER A 36 -7.01 0.27 -6.37
CA SER A 36 -6.95 -0.82 -7.33
C SER A 36 -6.18 -2.02 -6.77
N ALA A 37 -6.45 -3.21 -7.30
CA ALA A 37 -5.74 -4.41 -6.88
C ALA A 37 -4.23 -4.30 -7.12
N GLU A 38 -3.83 -3.66 -8.22
CA GLU A 38 -2.44 -3.39 -8.59
C GLU A 38 -1.78 -2.44 -7.59
N LEU A 39 -2.43 -1.32 -7.24
CA LEU A 39 -1.93 -0.40 -6.23
C LEU A 39 -1.84 -1.08 -4.85
N SER A 40 -2.82 -1.92 -4.49
CA SER A 40 -2.75 -2.74 -3.29
C SER A 40 -1.54 -3.70 -3.30
N ALA A 41 -1.26 -4.36 -4.42
CA ALA A 41 -0.11 -5.25 -4.56
C ALA A 41 1.23 -4.48 -4.50
N LEU A 42 1.29 -3.30 -5.13
CA LEU A 42 2.45 -2.40 -5.04
C LEU A 42 2.67 -1.88 -3.61
N VAL A 43 1.62 -1.50 -2.89
CA VAL A 43 1.68 -1.13 -1.47
C VAL A 43 2.26 -2.28 -0.66
N ASN A 44 1.83 -3.52 -0.91
CA ASN A 44 2.32 -4.68 -0.19
C ASN A 44 3.82 -4.95 -0.45
N ALA A 45 4.26 -4.85 -1.70
CA ALA A 45 5.68 -4.97 -2.06
C ALA A 45 6.52 -3.86 -1.40
N VAL A 46 6.05 -2.61 -1.48
CA VAL A 46 6.69 -1.44 -0.87
C VAL A 46 6.79 -1.58 0.64
N HIS A 47 5.70 -1.95 1.30
CA HIS A 47 5.68 -2.15 2.74
C HIS A 47 6.67 -3.22 3.13
N ASN A 48 6.85 -4.28 2.34
CA ASN A 48 7.88 -5.29 2.59
C ASN A 48 9.28 -4.89 2.11
N SER A 49 9.53 -3.60 1.82
CA SER A 49 10.82 -3.07 1.34
C SER A 49 11.35 -3.77 0.08
N ASP A 50 10.48 -4.38 -0.71
CA ASP A 50 10.82 -5.16 -1.89
C ASP A 50 10.32 -4.43 -3.14
N LEU A 51 11.03 -3.37 -3.48
CA LEU A 51 10.56 -2.34 -4.42
C LEU A 51 10.65 -2.76 -5.89
N TYR A 52 11.48 -3.74 -6.22
CA TYR A 52 11.84 -4.02 -7.61
C TYR A 52 10.86 -4.99 -8.25
N VAL A 53 9.60 -4.57 -8.38
CA VAL A 53 8.55 -5.30 -9.11
C VAL A 53 8.97 -5.42 -10.58
N THR A 54 8.96 -6.64 -11.11
CA THR A 54 9.31 -6.95 -12.51
C THR A 54 8.11 -7.38 -13.32
N GLU A 55 7.09 -7.94 -12.67
CA GLU A 55 5.85 -8.38 -13.31
C GLU A 55 4.66 -8.03 -12.43
N MET A 56 3.58 -7.58 -13.06
CA MET A 56 2.28 -7.36 -12.46
C MET A 56 1.25 -8.15 -13.26
N GLU A 57 0.45 -8.98 -12.60
CA GLU A 57 -0.67 -9.67 -13.23
C GLU A 57 -1.96 -9.40 -12.47
N THR A 58 -2.99 -8.96 -13.18
CA THR A 58 -4.34 -8.75 -12.64
C THR A 58 -5.32 -9.76 -13.23
N VAL A 59 -6.15 -10.34 -12.38
CA VAL A 59 -7.31 -11.14 -12.78
C VAL A 59 -8.58 -10.39 -12.42
N GLN A 60 -9.45 -10.15 -13.41
CA GLN A 60 -10.74 -9.50 -13.23
C GLN A 60 -11.90 -10.38 -13.70
N THR A 61 -12.87 -10.63 -12.82
CA THR A 61 -14.04 -11.47 -13.13
C THR A 61 -15.21 -10.75 -13.82
N LYS A 62 -15.21 -9.42 -13.82
CA LYS A 62 -16.33 -8.62 -14.35
C LYS A 62 -15.81 -7.40 -15.09
N ASN A 63 -16.30 -7.20 -16.31
CA ASN A 63 -16.02 -6.03 -17.15
C ASN A 63 -14.51 -5.76 -17.27
N THR A 64 -13.76 -6.77 -17.73
CA THR A 64 -12.31 -6.75 -17.92
C THR A 64 -11.89 -5.62 -18.86
N LYS A 65 -11.68 -4.44 -18.29
CA LYS A 65 -11.29 -3.22 -19.03
C LYS A 65 -10.07 -2.64 -18.36
N LEU A 66 -9.07 -2.37 -19.19
CA LEU A 66 -7.87 -1.69 -18.77
C LEU A 66 -8.22 -0.29 -18.25
N SER A 67 -7.82 0.01 -17.02
CA SER A 67 -7.89 1.36 -16.47
C SER A 67 -6.60 2.12 -16.81
N PRO A 68 -6.66 3.30 -17.45
CA PRO A 68 -5.49 4.14 -17.64
C PRO A 68 -4.81 4.55 -16.33
N LEU A 69 -5.56 4.60 -15.22
CA LEU A 69 -5.00 4.90 -13.89
C LEU A 69 -4.09 3.78 -13.39
N VAL A 70 -4.43 2.52 -13.71
CA VAL A 70 -3.59 1.36 -13.39
C VAL A 70 -2.28 1.41 -14.17
N LEU A 71 -2.34 1.71 -15.48
CA LEU A 71 -1.10 1.90 -16.26
C LEU A 71 -0.23 3.01 -15.68
N LYS A 72 -0.83 4.16 -15.32
CA LYS A 72 -0.11 5.28 -14.71
C LYS A 72 0.62 4.88 -13.43
N ILE A 73 -0.04 4.16 -12.52
CA ILE A 73 0.58 3.82 -11.23
C ILE A 73 1.68 2.77 -11.37
N ILE A 74 1.52 1.81 -12.28
CA ILE A 74 2.55 0.81 -12.59
C ILE A 74 3.76 1.49 -13.25
N ALA A 75 3.52 2.35 -14.24
CA ALA A 75 4.58 3.11 -14.91
C ALA A 75 5.32 4.04 -13.96
N ASP A 76 4.60 4.75 -13.08
CA ASP A 76 5.17 5.64 -12.07
C ASP A 76 6.05 4.87 -11.05
N HIS A 77 5.62 3.67 -10.67
CA HIS A 77 6.43 2.77 -9.85
C HIS A 77 7.72 2.36 -10.57
N GLY A 78 7.60 1.83 -11.79
CA GLY A 78 8.74 1.36 -12.57
C GLY A 78 9.75 2.46 -12.90
N ALA A 79 9.28 3.67 -13.20
CA ALA A 79 10.15 4.82 -13.45
C ALA A 79 10.97 5.21 -12.21
N ARG A 80 10.38 5.20 -11.01
CA ARG A 80 11.07 5.57 -9.76
C ARG A 80 11.99 4.49 -9.22
N THR A 81 11.74 3.23 -9.53
CA THR A 81 12.61 2.10 -9.15
C THR A 81 13.66 1.77 -10.22
N GLY A 82 13.50 2.29 -11.44
CA GLY A 82 14.35 1.97 -12.59
C GLY A 82 14.11 0.56 -13.14
N VAL A 83 12.96 -0.03 -12.85
CA VAL A 83 12.61 -1.40 -13.26
C VAL A 83 11.33 -1.36 -14.09
N PRO A 84 11.40 -1.60 -15.41
CA PRO A 84 10.22 -1.79 -16.23
C PRO A 84 9.36 -2.94 -15.69
N ILE A 85 8.05 -2.73 -15.66
CA ILE A 85 7.09 -3.74 -15.16
C ILE A 85 6.33 -4.32 -16.36
N HIS A 86 6.50 -5.63 -16.57
CA HIS A 86 5.64 -6.40 -17.47
C HIS A 86 4.25 -6.50 -16.84
N TYR A 87 3.23 -5.97 -17.52
CA TYR A 87 1.87 -5.97 -17.01
C TYR A 87 0.96 -6.86 -17.87
N ILE A 88 0.17 -7.71 -17.19
CA ILE A 88 -0.79 -8.63 -17.81
C ILE A 88 -2.15 -8.47 -17.14
N LEU A 89 -3.20 -8.28 -17.93
CA LEU A 89 -4.59 -8.31 -17.50
C LEU A 89 -5.30 -9.52 -18.10
N ARG A 90 -5.88 -10.36 -17.25
CA ARG A 90 -6.65 -11.55 -17.64
C ARG A 90 -8.04 -11.56 -17.04
N ASP A 91 -8.93 -12.32 -17.66
CA ASP A 91 -10.19 -12.72 -17.02
C ASP A 91 -10.05 -13.99 -16.19
N GLU A 92 -11.13 -14.41 -15.54
CA GLU A 92 -11.18 -15.59 -14.68
C GLU A 92 -10.97 -16.92 -15.42
N TYR A 93 -11.09 -16.92 -16.75
CA TYR A 93 -10.83 -18.08 -17.61
C TYR A 93 -9.40 -18.09 -18.17
N GLY A 94 -8.58 -17.11 -17.78
CA GLY A 94 -7.18 -16.98 -18.17
C GLY A 94 -6.95 -16.32 -19.53
N LYS A 95 -8.00 -15.81 -20.20
CA LYS A 95 -7.86 -15.08 -21.46
C LYS A 95 -7.19 -13.74 -21.18
N ILE A 96 -6.15 -13.44 -21.95
CA ILE A 96 -5.45 -12.15 -21.91
C ILE A 96 -6.31 -11.10 -22.60
N HIS A 97 -6.61 -10.02 -21.89
CA HIS A 97 -7.28 -8.83 -22.44
C HIS A 97 -6.30 -7.69 -22.70
N PHE A 98 -5.18 -7.66 -21.97
CA PHE A 98 -4.11 -6.70 -22.18
C PHE A 98 -2.77 -7.28 -21.72
N GLU A 99 -1.70 -6.97 -22.44
CA GLU A 99 -0.35 -7.33 -22.07
C GLU A 99 0.63 -6.29 -22.63
N THR A 100 1.58 -5.84 -21.81
CA THR A 100 2.68 -4.98 -22.23
C THR A 100 3.96 -5.33 -21.49
N LYS A 101 5.10 -5.27 -22.17
CA LYS A 101 6.41 -5.53 -21.55
C LYS A 101 6.85 -4.41 -20.61
N ASP A 102 6.32 -3.21 -20.80
CA ASP A 102 6.60 -2.04 -19.97
C ASP A 102 5.40 -1.10 -19.98
N ALA A 103 4.70 -1.01 -18.85
CA ALA A 103 3.54 -0.13 -18.70
C ALA A 103 3.85 1.35 -18.99
N ASN A 104 5.11 1.80 -18.85
CA ASN A 104 5.49 3.18 -19.14
C ASN A 104 5.40 3.49 -20.64
N HIS A 105 5.73 2.54 -21.52
CA HIS A 105 5.65 2.73 -22.97
C HIS A 105 4.21 2.95 -23.47
N GLU A 106 3.22 2.43 -22.75
CA GLU A 106 1.81 2.54 -23.10
C GLU A 106 1.22 3.93 -22.82
N LEU A 107 1.96 4.80 -22.10
CA LEU A 107 1.51 6.14 -21.76
C LEU A 107 1.80 7.19 -22.84
N GLY A 108 2.57 6.86 -23.88
CA GLY A 108 2.84 7.76 -25.01
C GLY A 108 3.43 9.10 -24.57
N SER A 109 2.74 10.22 -24.80
CA SER A 109 3.20 11.55 -24.35
C SER A 109 3.14 11.77 -22.84
N TYR A 110 2.47 10.89 -22.09
CA TYR A 110 2.40 10.90 -20.62
C TYR A 110 3.47 10.01 -19.96
N LEU A 111 4.50 9.60 -20.71
CA LEU A 111 5.67 8.89 -20.21
C LEU A 111 6.16 9.51 -18.91
N GLN A 112 6.30 8.66 -17.88
CA GLN A 112 6.84 9.09 -16.61
C GLN A 112 8.36 9.25 -16.79
N THR A 113 8.86 10.47 -16.62
CA THR A 113 10.28 10.83 -16.68
C THR A 113 10.91 10.96 -15.30
N ASN A 114 10.25 10.42 -14.27
CA ASN A 114 10.75 10.45 -12.89
C ASN A 114 12.18 9.88 -12.84
N SER A 115 13.06 10.55 -12.09
CA SER A 115 14.39 10.03 -11.82
C SER A 115 14.31 8.86 -10.85
N ILE A 116 15.13 7.83 -11.09
CA ILE A 116 15.36 6.74 -10.14
C ILE A 116 15.76 7.35 -8.79
N LEU A 117 15.07 6.95 -7.72
CA LEU A 117 15.31 7.51 -6.39
C LEU A 117 16.47 6.79 -5.71
N LYS A 118 17.46 7.57 -5.25
CA LYS A 118 18.66 7.04 -4.58
C LYS A 118 18.32 6.42 -3.23
N SER A 119 17.27 6.92 -2.58
CA SER A 119 16.76 6.36 -1.31
C SER A 119 16.30 4.90 -1.42
N PHE A 120 16.13 4.36 -2.62
CA PHE A 120 15.74 2.97 -2.85
C PHE A 120 16.93 1.99 -2.93
N GLU A 121 18.13 2.46 -3.24
CA GLU A 121 19.32 1.61 -3.45
C GLU A 121 19.68 0.74 -2.23
N ASN A 122 19.32 1.19 -1.03
CA ASN A 122 19.64 0.52 0.23
C ASN A 122 18.44 -0.21 0.86
N ARG A 123 17.35 -0.41 0.10
CA ARG A 123 16.18 -1.15 0.58
C ARG A 123 16.24 -2.60 0.14
N PHE A 124 16.16 -3.49 1.13
CA PHE A 124 16.15 -4.94 0.93
C PHE A 124 14.84 -5.53 1.43
N PRO A 125 14.35 -6.63 0.83
CA PRO A 125 13.12 -7.29 1.25
C PRO A 125 13.13 -7.60 2.75
N SER A 126 12.07 -7.21 3.45
CA SER A 126 11.89 -7.43 4.88
C SER A 126 10.42 -7.40 5.26
N THR A 127 10.00 -8.23 6.23
CA THR A 127 8.57 -8.33 6.59
C THR A 127 8.03 -7.02 7.19
N ALA A 128 6.86 -6.59 6.70
CA ALA A 128 6.03 -5.54 7.27
C ALA A 128 4.89 -6.08 8.16
N LYS A 129 4.94 -7.37 8.49
CA LYS A 129 4.00 -8.06 9.38
C LYS A 129 4.74 -8.75 10.51
N ILE A 130 4.27 -8.53 11.73
CA ILE A 130 4.75 -9.17 12.95
C ILE A 130 3.61 -10.03 13.49
N LEU A 131 3.88 -11.32 13.66
CA LEU A 131 2.88 -12.25 14.17
C LEU A 131 2.69 -12.07 15.66
N ALA A 132 1.48 -12.30 16.14
CA ALA A 132 1.08 -12.29 17.55
C ALA A 132 2.13 -12.82 18.53
N LYS A 133 2.66 -13.99 18.20
CA LYS A 133 3.62 -14.76 19.01
C LYS A 133 5.00 -14.12 19.11
N ASP A 134 5.33 -13.25 18.15
CA ASP A 134 6.62 -12.58 18.00
C ASP A 134 6.56 -11.12 18.48
N VAL A 135 5.36 -10.64 18.86
CA VAL A 135 5.18 -9.33 19.48
C VAL A 135 5.79 -9.36 20.89
N ALA A 136 6.70 -8.41 21.17
CA ALA A 136 7.33 -8.28 22.47
C ALA A 136 6.30 -8.15 23.60
N ARG A 137 6.65 -8.67 24.79
CA ARG A 137 5.82 -8.55 26.00
C ARG A 137 6.00 -7.18 26.66
N ASP A 138 5.83 -6.12 25.88
CA ASP A 138 5.96 -4.73 26.29
C ASP A 138 4.60 -4.01 26.26
N ASN A 139 4.61 -2.71 26.61
CA ASN A 139 3.45 -1.84 26.47
C ASN A 139 3.03 -1.74 24.99
N LEU A 140 1.76 -2.07 24.70
CA LEU A 140 1.20 -2.06 23.35
C LEU A 140 1.36 -0.71 22.64
N GLU A 141 1.20 0.42 23.35
CA GLU A 141 1.36 1.75 22.75
C GLU A 141 2.80 1.99 22.31
N LEU A 142 3.79 1.55 23.11
CA LEU A 142 5.22 1.66 22.75
C LEU A 142 5.55 0.78 21.54
N ILE A 143 5.01 -0.43 21.50
CA ILE A 143 5.17 -1.35 20.37
C ILE A 143 4.60 -0.72 19.09
N LEU A 144 3.38 -0.18 19.16
CA LEU A 144 2.74 0.44 18.01
C LEU A 144 3.42 1.74 17.59
N LYS A 145 3.91 2.54 18.53
CA LYS A 145 4.74 3.72 18.26
C LYS A 145 5.98 3.35 17.48
N LYS A 146 6.73 2.34 17.95
CA LYS A 146 7.93 1.83 17.29
C LYS A 146 7.61 1.46 15.84
N TYR A 147 6.59 0.63 15.61
CA TYR A 147 6.26 0.19 14.25
C TYR A 147 5.69 1.29 13.35
N ALA A 148 4.98 2.28 13.90
CA ALA A 148 4.57 3.45 13.14
C ALA A 148 5.78 4.31 12.71
N ILE A 149 6.78 4.47 13.57
CA ILE A 149 8.03 5.16 13.24
C ILE A 149 8.84 4.35 12.21
N ASP A 150 9.00 3.04 12.41
CA ASP A 150 9.67 2.16 11.44
C ASP A 150 8.98 2.21 10.08
N GLY A 151 7.64 2.34 10.06
CA GLY A 151 6.82 2.50 8.86
C GLY A 151 7.17 3.73 8.02
N ILE A 152 7.69 4.81 8.62
CA ILE A 152 8.13 6.01 7.88
C ILE A 152 9.23 5.64 6.87
N SER A 153 10.15 4.74 7.25
CA SER A 153 11.23 4.28 6.37
C SER A 153 10.75 3.39 5.21
N ARG A 154 9.50 2.92 5.27
CA ARG A 154 8.84 2.07 4.25
C ARG A 154 7.93 2.89 3.32
N ASN A 155 8.00 4.22 3.35
CA ASN A 155 7.26 5.07 2.43
C ASN A 155 7.74 4.92 0.96
N PHE A 156 6.89 5.26 0.00
CA PHE A 156 7.26 5.35 -1.42
C PHE A 156 7.12 6.80 -1.91
N PRO A 157 8.13 7.66 -1.66
CA PRO A 157 8.05 9.10 -1.93
C PRO A 157 8.26 9.42 -3.42
N THR A 158 7.84 10.60 -3.87
CA THR A 158 8.04 11.05 -5.27
C THR A 158 9.43 11.65 -5.54
N TYR A 159 10.20 11.98 -4.50
CA TYR A 159 11.56 12.51 -4.60
C TYR A 159 12.38 12.18 -3.35
N ASP A 160 13.70 12.16 -3.48
CA ASP A 160 14.61 11.92 -2.35
C ASP A 160 14.54 13.05 -1.30
N GLY A 161 14.48 12.67 -0.01
CA GLY A 161 14.38 13.62 1.10
C GLY A 161 12.95 14.13 1.38
N ALA A 162 11.94 13.61 0.70
CA ALA A 162 10.54 13.92 1.02
C ALA A 162 10.19 13.51 2.47
N SER A 163 9.36 14.31 3.13
CA SER A 163 8.79 13.93 4.42
C SER A 163 7.83 12.74 4.26
N GLY A 164 7.69 11.94 5.31
CA GLY A 164 6.91 10.71 5.30
C GLY A 164 6.00 10.58 6.51
N TYR A 165 4.91 9.86 6.30
CA TYR A 165 4.05 9.33 7.35
C TYR A 165 4.21 7.81 7.40
N GLY A 166 4.17 7.27 8.60
CA GLY A 166 4.22 5.84 8.89
C GLY A 166 3.10 5.46 9.84
N SER A 167 2.54 4.27 9.63
CA SER A 167 1.44 3.76 10.42
C SER A 167 1.66 2.31 10.83
N ALA A 168 0.96 1.90 11.90
CA ALA A 168 0.87 0.50 12.31
C ALA A 168 -0.57 0.15 12.72
N VAL A 169 -1.07 -1.02 12.37
CA VAL A 169 -2.40 -1.50 12.78
C VAL A 169 -2.27 -2.81 13.56
N ARG A 170 -3.01 -2.90 14.66
CA ARG A 170 -3.13 -4.10 15.50
C ARG A 170 -4.42 -4.84 15.18
N THR A 171 -4.33 -6.11 14.83
CA THR A 171 -5.50 -6.99 14.67
C THR A 171 -5.95 -7.57 16.01
N LYS A 172 -7.20 -8.05 16.11
CA LYS A 172 -7.73 -8.73 17.31
C LYS A 172 -6.93 -9.99 17.69
N ASN A 173 -6.33 -10.66 16.70
CA ASN A 173 -5.65 -11.93 16.91
C ASN A 173 -4.24 -11.78 17.48
N GLY A 174 -3.61 -10.60 17.36
CA GLY A 174 -2.19 -10.54 17.71
C GLY A 174 -1.32 -9.73 16.77
N ASP A 175 -1.65 -9.80 15.49
CA ASP A 175 -0.72 -9.39 14.45
C ASP A 175 -0.64 -7.88 14.34
N ILE A 176 0.55 -7.39 14.00
CA ILE A 176 0.83 -6.00 13.69
C ILE A 176 1.27 -5.91 12.24
N TYR A 177 0.61 -5.04 11.49
CA TYR A 177 1.01 -4.62 10.16
C TYR A 177 1.53 -3.20 10.23
N PHE A 178 2.59 -2.86 9.50
CA PHE A 178 3.15 -1.53 9.52
C PHE A 178 3.80 -1.15 8.19
N GLY A 179 3.84 0.15 7.91
CA GLY A 179 4.27 0.65 6.61
C GLY A 179 4.14 2.16 6.51
N GLY A 180 4.39 2.68 5.31
CA GLY A 180 4.44 4.11 5.04
C GLY A 180 3.40 4.54 4.02
N GLN A 181 3.33 5.84 3.75
CA GLN A 181 2.54 6.33 2.62
C GLN A 181 3.10 5.77 1.28
N TYR A 182 2.21 5.58 0.31
CA TYR A 182 2.57 5.38 -1.09
C TYR A 182 2.24 6.66 -1.85
N SER A 183 3.24 7.48 -2.18
CA SER A 183 3.03 8.68 -2.99
C SER A 183 3.14 8.34 -4.47
N ALA A 184 2.41 9.08 -5.31
CA ALA A 184 2.43 8.94 -6.77
C ALA A 184 2.57 10.32 -7.43
N SER A 185 3.14 10.37 -8.64
CA SER A 185 3.23 11.63 -9.40
C SER A 185 1.86 12.24 -9.69
N ASP A 186 0.85 11.41 -9.98
CA ASP A 186 -0.55 11.83 -9.93
C ASP A 186 -1.06 11.72 -8.49
N GLN A 187 -1.25 12.86 -7.83
CA GLN A 187 -1.61 12.92 -6.41
C GLN A 187 -2.95 12.23 -6.10
N ARG A 188 -3.82 12.02 -7.09
CA ARG A 188 -5.08 11.28 -6.93
C ARG A 188 -4.87 9.79 -6.70
N LEU A 189 -3.70 9.26 -7.06
CA LEU A 189 -3.32 7.84 -6.91
C LEU A 189 -2.47 7.59 -5.66
N GLY A 190 -2.15 8.64 -4.89
CA GLY A 190 -1.41 8.50 -3.63
C GLY A 190 -2.28 7.90 -2.52
N VAL A 191 -1.66 7.05 -1.70
CA VAL A 191 -2.30 6.40 -0.55
C VAL A 191 -1.58 6.83 0.72
N HIS A 192 -2.33 7.43 1.66
CA HIS A 192 -1.78 7.83 2.95
C HIS A 192 -1.42 6.62 3.80
N SER A 193 -0.53 6.79 4.78
CA SER A 193 0.04 5.67 5.53
C SER A 193 -1.01 4.81 6.24
N GLU A 194 -2.05 5.43 6.79
CA GLU A 194 -3.15 4.77 7.48
C GLU A 194 -3.95 3.88 6.51
N MET A 195 -4.24 4.40 5.32
CA MET A 195 -4.94 3.70 4.25
C MET A 195 -4.08 2.55 3.71
N ALA A 196 -2.79 2.78 3.50
CA ALA A 196 -1.85 1.80 2.95
C ALA A 196 -1.68 0.60 3.88
N VAL A 197 -1.55 0.84 5.20
CA VAL A 197 -1.38 -0.24 6.19
C VAL A 197 -2.67 -1.03 6.38
N LEU A 198 -3.83 -0.37 6.35
CA LEU A 198 -5.12 -1.06 6.32
C LEU A 198 -5.29 -1.88 5.03
N THR A 199 -4.90 -1.33 3.88
CA THR A 199 -4.92 -2.03 2.58
C THR A 199 -4.10 -3.31 2.63
N GLN A 200 -2.89 -3.25 3.17
CA GLN A 200 -2.05 -4.42 3.39
C GLN A 200 -2.73 -5.44 4.30
N ALA A 201 -3.22 -5.02 5.46
CA ALA A 201 -3.87 -5.94 6.39
C ALA A 201 -5.13 -6.60 5.77
N ILE A 202 -5.95 -5.82 5.05
CA ILE A 202 -7.18 -6.28 4.40
C ILE A 202 -6.88 -7.27 3.26
N SER A 203 -5.89 -6.98 2.42
CA SER A 203 -5.47 -7.89 1.34
C SER A 203 -4.93 -9.23 1.86
N ASP A 204 -4.32 -9.23 3.05
CA ASP A 204 -3.95 -10.44 3.81
C ASP A 204 -5.15 -11.18 4.42
N GLY A 205 -6.36 -10.63 4.32
CA GLY A 205 -7.59 -11.16 4.93
C GLY A 205 -7.75 -10.84 6.41
N ALA A 206 -6.96 -9.91 6.97
CA ALA A 206 -7.08 -9.51 8.36
C ALA A 206 -8.36 -8.72 8.63
N THR A 207 -8.94 -8.91 9.81
CA THR A 207 -10.16 -8.24 10.28
C THR A 207 -10.04 -7.92 11.78
N GLY A 208 -11.02 -7.19 12.33
CA GLY A 208 -11.06 -6.90 13.76
C GLY A 208 -9.91 -6.01 14.22
N PHE A 209 -9.68 -4.88 13.55
CA PHE A 209 -8.65 -3.93 13.94
C PHE A 209 -8.96 -3.29 15.29
N THR A 210 -7.98 -3.29 16.19
CA THR A 210 -8.14 -2.80 17.57
C THR A 210 -7.45 -1.45 17.79
N HIS A 211 -6.35 -1.21 17.08
CA HIS A 211 -5.56 0.01 17.21
C HIS A 211 -4.96 0.39 15.87
N ILE A 212 -4.87 1.70 15.59
CA ILE A 212 -4.10 2.28 14.49
C ILE A 212 -3.18 3.32 15.10
N ALA A 213 -1.88 3.23 14.84
CA ALA A 213 -0.88 4.19 15.25
C ALA A 213 -0.38 5.00 14.06
N LEU A 214 -0.13 6.30 14.25
CA LEU A 214 0.37 7.22 13.24
C LEU A 214 1.59 7.99 13.77
N ALA A 215 2.63 8.09 12.94
CA ALA A 215 3.80 8.92 13.16
C ALA A 215 4.21 9.64 11.85
N SER A 216 4.99 10.71 11.96
CA SER A 216 5.49 11.46 10.79
C SER A 216 6.91 11.96 11.01
N SER A 217 7.72 11.97 9.95
CA SER A 217 9.01 12.66 9.97
C SER A 217 8.90 14.17 9.80
N LYS A 218 7.72 14.68 9.40
CA LYS A 218 7.43 16.12 9.27
C LYS A 218 7.16 16.77 10.61
N PHE A 219 6.36 16.11 11.46
CA PHE A 219 5.95 16.60 12.77
C PHE A 219 6.69 15.83 13.86
N LYS A 220 7.90 16.31 14.18
CA LYS A 220 8.81 15.56 15.04
C LYS A 220 8.48 15.65 16.53
N ASP A 221 8.09 16.85 16.97
CA ASP A 221 7.83 17.14 18.39
C ASP A 221 6.32 17.25 18.70
N THR A 222 5.48 17.10 17.67
CA THR A 222 4.01 17.12 17.80
C THR A 222 3.40 15.94 17.06
N PRO A 223 2.33 15.30 17.59
CA PRO A 223 1.68 14.21 16.89
C PRO A 223 1.03 14.65 15.58
N ALA A 224 1.23 13.88 14.51
CA ALA A 224 0.44 14.02 13.29
C ALA A 224 -1.00 13.58 13.53
N SER A 225 -1.96 14.15 12.78
CA SER A 225 -3.37 13.76 12.83
C SER A 225 -3.84 13.22 11.48
N PRO A 226 -4.72 12.20 11.45
CA PRO A 226 -5.27 11.68 10.20
C PRO A 226 -6.12 12.75 9.53
N CYS A 227 -5.94 12.91 8.21
CA CYS A 227 -6.73 13.84 7.41
C CYS A 227 -8.16 13.32 7.18
N GLY A 228 -9.02 14.14 6.55
CA GLY A 228 -10.41 13.77 6.26
C GLY A 228 -10.54 12.47 5.47
N CYS A 229 -9.73 12.27 4.42
CA CYS A 229 -9.73 11.05 3.63
C CYS A 229 -9.33 9.82 4.44
N CYS A 230 -8.30 9.92 5.28
CA CYS A 230 -7.89 8.82 6.16
C CYS A 230 -9.01 8.46 7.14
N ARG A 231 -9.66 9.45 7.76
CA ARG A 231 -10.76 9.22 8.69
C ARG A 231 -11.94 8.52 8.03
N GLN A 232 -12.28 8.95 6.82
CA GLN A 232 -13.34 8.30 6.04
C GLN A 232 -12.96 6.85 5.70
N PHE A 233 -11.76 6.61 5.17
CA PHE A 233 -11.30 5.26 4.83
C PHE A 233 -11.25 4.34 6.05
N ILE A 234 -10.75 4.85 7.20
CA ILE A 234 -10.76 4.11 8.46
C ILE A 234 -12.19 3.75 8.86
N SER A 235 -13.15 4.68 8.72
CA SER A 235 -14.56 4.43 9.03
C SER A 235 -15.15 3.32 8.15
N GLU A 236 -14.90 3.37 6.83
CA GLU A 236 -15.38 2.35 5.89
C GLU A 236 -14.72 0.99 6.16
N ALA A 237 -13.39 0.96 6.29
CA ALA A 237 -12.66 -0.25 6.65
C ALA A 237 -13.12 -0.82 8.00
N SER A 238 -13.45 0.03 8.97
CA SER A 238 -13.94 -0.38 10.29
C SER A 238 -15.31 -1.04 10.21
N HIS A 239 -16.24 -0.44 9.46
CA HIS A 239 -17.55 -1.03 9.19
C HIS A 239 -17.41 -2.42 8.55
N GLU A 240 -16.54 -2.53 7.54
CA GLU A 240 -16.40 -3.73 6.72
C GLU A 240 -15.68 -4.88 7.41
N THR A 241 -14.72 -4.55 8.26
CA THR A 241 -13.97 -5.54 9.03
C THR A 241 -14.55 -5.77 10.43
N ASN A 242 -15.75 -5.23 10.69
CA ASN A 242 -16.44 -5.25 11.97
C ASN A 242 -15.49 -4.89 13.13
N SER A 243 -14.92 -3.70 13.04
CA SER A 243 -13.91 -3.20 13.97
C SER A 243 -14.19 -1.76 14.40
N ASN A 244 -13.54 -1.33 15.48
CA ASN A 244 -13.61 0.03 16.01
C ASN A 244 -12.26 0.38 16.66
N PRO A 245 -11.23 0.67 15.85
CA PRO A 245 -9.88 0.80 16.35
C PRO A 245 -9.66 2.11 17.12
N ASN A 246 -8.91 2.03 18.23
CA ASN A 246 -8.36 3.21 18.88
C ASN A 246 -7.28 3.84 18.01
N ILE A 247 -7.34 5.16 17.79
CA ILE A 247 -6.35 5.88 16.99
C ILE A 247 -5.31 6.52 17.93
N LEU A 248 -4.06 6.07 17.82
CA LEU A 248 -2.93 6.55 18.60
C LEU A 248 -2.05 7.46 17.75
N LEU A 249 -1.78 8.66 18.24
CA LEU A 249 -1.02 9.68 17.51
C LEU A 249 0.30 9.93 18.23
N PHE A 250 1.42 9.77 17.51
CA PHE A 250 2.75 9.90 18.09
C PHE A 250 3.55 11.02 17.43
N ALA A 251 4.27 11.77 18.25
CA ALA A 251 5.42 12.56 17.80
C ALA A 251 6.61 11.61 17.61
N SER A 252 7.43 11.82 16.56
CA SER A 252 8.51 10.88 16.24
C SER A 252 9.73 10.99 17.17
N ASN A 253 9.90 12.10 17.87
CA ASN A 253 11.02 12.34 18.80
C ASN A 253 10.71 12.07 20.28
N SER A 254 9.44 11.80 20.63
CA SER A 254 9.03 11.63 22.03
C SER A 254 9.11 10.19 22.50
#